data_AF-A0A9D0TF47-F1
#
_entry.id   AF-A0A9D0TF47-F1
#
_cell.length_a   1.000
_cell.length_b   1.000
_cell.length_c   1.000
_cell.angle_alpha   90.00
_cell.angle_beta   90.00
_cell.angle_gamma   90.00
#
_symmetry.space_group_name_H-M   'P 1'
#
loop_
_entity.id
_entity.type
_entity.pdbx_description
1 polymer ?
#
loop_
_entity_poly.entity_id
_entity_poly.type
_entity_poly.pdbx_seq_one_letter_code
_entity_poly.pdbx_strand_id
1 'polypeptide(L)'
;MTIRTHIRAVLFMLAPLILAACGGGGSGSNVSAAAVEGQFIDSIVIGLRYETPTTSGFTDEQGHFNYRPGETVRFFVGDIFIGEAVGQALITPVELVAGTVDENDSQVLNIVVFLQSVDDDGDESNGIRITTVANDATAGQTVDFTLAEGVFDTDGALQVLINTITASNGMARGLVPRDQARAVFGGNLLGLLAGEYRGTFTGDDTGNWVARVDANGNITGISTSDSFGADAISGALSSSGQANISGSVGTAVFSGIFSRSGEAAGSWQDDDGATGSFTGSRVSQAAPPSTGDGTPPAGGTGSGSLSLTGIDSAVIGAAFTPNTGVAVIDDPFFGTGNVSVNWNQTFVGESPAGVESRTLSFLFNENDGNIRSVGYLRSFITQSGISLYIYSLDCELSPQLCASIVLGSGNRQITFNNTMLAADSDSENAAAGAIELMGSLNW
;
A
#
# COMPACT_ATOMS: atom_id res chain seq x y z
N MET A 1 51.96 -32.41 35.20
CA MET A 1 52.02 -33.89 35.33
C MET A 1 50.66 -34.45 34.92
N THR A 2 50.41 -35.33 33.96
CA THR A 2 51.11 -35.94 32.80
C THR A 2 50.45 -37.32 32.61
N ILE A 3 49.85 -37.59 31.43
CA ILE A 3 49.87 -38.91 30.75
C ILE A 3 49.00 -40.02 31.43
N ARG A 4 48.26 -40.96 30.79
CA ARG A 4 48.26 -41.63 29.45
C ARG A 4 46.78 -41.93 29.06
N THR A 5 46.25 -41.60 27.88
CA THR A 5 46.30 -42.32 26.57
C THR A 5 46.05 -43.83 26.54
N HIS A 6 44.92 -44.21 25.91
CA HIS A 6 44.52 -45.47 25.23
C HIS A 6 43.06 -45.24 24.72
N ILE A 7 42.42 -45.93 23.76
CA ILE A 7 42.71 -46.83 22.62
C ILE A 7 41.39 -46.85 21.78
N ARG A 8 41.29 -46.96 20.44
CA ARG A 8 42.23 -47.28 19.34
C ARG A 8 41.89 -46.47 18.06
N ALA A 9 42.57 -46.81 16.96
CA ALA A 9 42.53 -46.22 15.61
C ALA A 9 41.28 -46.50 14.74
N VAL A 10 40.90 -45.50 13.93
CA VAL A 10 40.58 -45.65 12.50
C VAL A 10 41.58 -44.76 11.73
N LEU A 11 42.01 -45.17 10.54
CA LEU A 11 43.25 -44.69 9.91
C LEU A 11 43.03 -44.24 8.46
N PHE A 12 43.53 -43.03 8.14
CA PHE A 12 43.92 -42.53 6.81
C PHE A 12 42.99 -42.81 5.60
N MET A 13 42.50 -41.72 4.99
CA MET A 13 42.86 -41.51 3.58
C MET A 13 42.97 -40.01 3.27
N LEU A 14 44.19 -39.56 2.93
CA LEU A 14 44.48 -38.20 2.49
C LEU A 14 45.36 -38.31 1.24
N ALA A 15 44.86 -37.87 0.09
CA ALA A 15 45.61 -37.84 -1.18
C ALA A 15 45.15 -36.63 -2.01
N PRO A 16 46.06 -35.89 -2.68
CA PRO A 16 45.74 -34.60 -3.29
C PRO A 16 45.36 -34.71 -4.78
N LEU A 17 44.38 -33.92 -5.23
CA LEU A 17 44.10 -33.71 -6.66
C LEU A 17 44.48 -32.28 -7.10
N ILE A 18 45.67 -32.19 -7.69
CA ILE A 18 46.06 -31.40 -8.88
C ILE A 18 45.31 -30.07 -9.15
N LEU A 19 46.05 -28.96 -9.18
CA LEU A 19 45.59 -27.69 -9.77
C LEU A 19 45.32 -27.86 -11.28
N ALA A 20 44.08 -27.65 -11.71
CA ALA A 20 43.73 -27.40 -13.10
C ALA A 20 43.51 -25.90 -13.31
N ALA A 21 44.54 -25.18 -13.76
CA ALA A 21 44.40 -23.77 -14.15
C ALA A 21 43.68 -23.67 -15.49
N CYS A 22 42.41 -23.26 -15.48
CA CYS A 22 41.68 -22.87 -16.68
C CYS A 22 41.47 -21.35 -16.69
N GLY A 23 42.13 -20.66 -17.62
CA GLY A 23 42.02 -19.21 -17.77
C GLY A 23 40.71 -18.83 -18.47
N GLY A 24 39.66 -18.55 -17.70
CA GLY A 24 38.43 -17.94 -18.18
C GLY A 24 38.49 -16.42 -18.02
N GLY A 25 38.69 -15.69 -19.12
CA GLY A 25 38.62 -14.23 -19.15
C GLY A 25 37.17 -13.75 -19.01
N GLY A 26 36.62 -13.80 -17.79
CA GLY A 26 35.32 -13.24 -17.46
C GLY A 26 35.35 -11.72 -17.64
N SER A 27 34.87 -11.25 -18.80
CA SER A 27 34.63 -9.83 -19.02
C SER A 27 33.74 -9.31 -17.88
N GLY A 28 34.11 -8.16 -17.32
CA GLY A 28 33.32 -7.47 -16.31
C GLY A 28 32.04 -6.93 -16.94
N SER A 29 31.06 -7.81 -17.17
CA SER A 29 29.69 -7.41 -17.42
C SER A 29 29.20 -6.67 -16.19
N ASN A 30 29.24 -5.33 -16.25
CA ASN A 30 28.37 -4.52 -15.43
C ASN A 30 26.96 -5.02 -15.69
N VAL A 31 26.41 -5.78 -14.74
CA VAL A 31 24.99 -6.10 -14.70
C VAL A 31 24.30 -4.79 -14.34
N SER A 32 24.15 -3.93 -15.34
CA SER A 32 23.36 -2.72 -15.25
C SER A 32 21.98 -3.14 -14.75
N ALA A 33 21.51 -2.51 -13.68
CA ALA A 33 20.24 -2.86 -13.04
C ALA A 33 19.15 -2.99 -14.11
N ALA A 34 18.18 -3.89 -13.89
CA ALA A 34 17.01 -3.93 -14.76
C ALA A 34 16.37 -2.53 -14.81
N ALA A 35 15.81 -2.16 -15.97
CA ALA A 35 14.90 -1.03 -15.99
C ALA A 35 13.72 -1.38 -15.07
N VAL A 36 13.33 -0.41 -14.24
CA VAL A 36 12.18 -0.46 -13.35
C VAL A 36 11.20 0.62 -13.74
N GLU A 37 9.96 0.43 -13.34
CA GLU A 37 8.85 1.32 -13.64
C GLU A 37 8.65 2.33 -12.51
N GLY A 38 8.23 3.54 -12.87
CA GLY A 38 7.78 4.58 -11.95
C GLY A 38 6.66 5.37 -12.60
N GLN A 39 5.84 6.04 -11.79
CA GLN A 39 4.63 6.73 -12.25
C GLN A 39 4.78 8.25 -12.10
N PHE A 40 4.42 9.02 -13.12
CA PHE A 40 4.36 10.49 -13.05
C PHE A 40 2.93 10.96 -12.78
N ILE A 41 2.73 11.73 -11.70
CA ILE A 41 1.40 12.18 -11.26
C ILE A 41 1.39 13.68 -10.93
N ASP A 42 0.61 14.43 -11.72
CA ASP A 42 -0.09 15.65 -11.32
C ASP A 42 -1.56 15.26 -11.11
N SER A 43 -2.31 15.09 -12.21
CA SER A 43 -3.17 13.92 -12.43
C SER A 43 -2.36 12.82 -13.16
N ILE A 44 -2.96 11.72 -13.64
CA ILE A 44 -2.23 10.73 -14.47
C ILE A 44 -1.77 11.41 -15.77
N VAL A 45 -0.46 11.66 -15.93
CA VAL A 45 0.05 12.37 -17.11
C VAL A 45 0.44 11.39 -18.22
N ILE A 46 -0.32 11.38 -19.31
CA ILE A 46 -0.18 10.51 -20.48
C ILE A 46 0.57 11.28 -21.58
N GLY A 47 1.54 10.65 -22.25
CA GLY A 47 2.26 11.26 -23.37
C GLY A 47 3.32 12.30 -22.98
N LEU A 48 3.73 12.35 -21.70
CA LEU A 48 4.84 13.16 -21.21
C LEU A 48 6.16 12.52 -21.63
N ARG A 49 7.02 13.27 -22.33
CA ARG A 49 8.30 12.73 -22.84
C ARG A 49 9.31 12.63 -21.70
N TYR A 50 10.06 11.53 -21.64
CA TYR A 50 11.12 11.34 -20.64
C TYR A 50 12.45 10.86 -21.24
N GLU A 51 13.55 11.25 -20.61
CA GLU A 51 14.92 10.81 -20.91
C GLU A 51 15.66 10.41 -19.63
N THR A 52 16.45 9.34 -19.71
CA THR A 52 17.48 8.95 -18.73
C THR A 52 18.79 8.69 -19.48
N PRO A 53 19.92 8.45 -18.77
CA PRO A 53 21.18 8.04 -19.41
C PRO A 53 21.11 6.75 -20.23
N THR A 54 20.07 5.91 -20.06
CA THR A 54 19.99 4.60 -20.76
C THR A 54 18.62 4.22 -21.32
N THR A 55 17.56 4.98 -21.09
CA THR A 55 16.24 4.78 -21.71
C THR A 55 15.53 6.13 -21.94
N SER A 56 14.58 6.15 -22.87
CA SER A 56 13.80 7.34 -23.23
C SER A 56 12.47 6.94 -23.87
N GLY A 57 11.42 7.70 -23.64
CA GLY A 57 10.10 7.39 -24.18
C GLY A 57 9.07 8.47 -23.89
N PHE A 58 7.81 8.04 -23.85
CA PHE A 58 6.67 8.83 -23.38
C PHE A 58 5.94 8.04 -22.30
N THR A 59 5.28 8.72 -21.35
CA THR A 59 4.45 8.06 -20.35
C THR A 59 3.24 7.36 -20.99
N ASP A 60 2.88 6.20 -20.46
CA ASP A 60 1.76 5.39 -20.95
C ASP A 60 0.38 5.90 -20.46
N GLU A 61 -0.69 5.14 -20.73
CA GLU A 61 -2.06 5.46 -20.31
C GLU A 61 -2.29 5.40 -18.79
N GLN A 62 -1.28 5.03 -18.00
CA GLN A 62 -1.27 5.03 -16.55
C GLN A 62 -0.20 5.99 -15.97
N GLY A 63 0.52 6.73 -16.82
CA GLY A 63 1.56 7.67 -16.41
C GLY A 63 2.93 7.02 -16.16
N HIS A 64 3.14 5.77 -16.55
CA HIS A 64 4.39 5.05 -16.28
C HIS A 64 5.55 5.48 -17.17
N PHE A 65 6.74 5.59 -16.58
CA PHE A 65 8.02 5.76 -17.25
C PHE A 65 9.03 4.70 -16.78
N ASN A 66 10.00 4.38 -17.63
CA ASN A 66 11.08 3.44 -17.32
C ASN A 66 12.35 4.20 -16.91
N TYR A 67 13.06 3.72 -15.88
CA TYR A 67 14.35 4.23 -15.42
C TYR A 67 15.22 3.12 -14.82
N ARG A 68 16.50 3.38 -14.53
CA ARG A 68 17.31 2.51 -13.66
C ARG A 68 17.54 3.17 -12.29
N PRO A 69 17.58 2.41 -11.18
CA PRO A 69 17.78 3.01 -9.85
C PRO A 69 19.07 3.83 -9.77
N GLY A 70 18.94 5.09 -9.36
CA GLY A 70 20.05 6.06 -9.29
C GLY A 70 20.33 6.85 -10.58
N GLU A 71 19.59 6.62 -11.67
CA GLU A 71 19.58 7.54 -12.82
C GLU A 71 18.73 8.78 -12.52
N THR A 72 19.12 9.93 -13.08
CA THR A 72 18.24 11.11 -13.20
C THR A 72 17.30 10.92 -14.38
N VAL A 73 16.00 11.17 -14.16
CA VAL A 73 14.95 11.19 -15.18
C VAL A 73 14.59 12.64 -15.48
N ARG A 74 14.59 12.99 -16.75
CA ARG A 74 14.35 14.34 -17.27
C ARG A 74 13.04 14.35 -18.05
N PHE A 75 12.12 15.25 -17.70
CA PHE A 75 10.76 15.27 -18.26
C PHE A 75 10.51 16.50 -19.15
N PHE A 76 9.71 16.30 -20.20
CA PHE A 76 9.43 17.33 -21.20
C PHE A 76 8.01 17.21 -21.78
N VAL A 77 7.46 18.36 -22.16
CA VAL A 77 6.36 18.45 -23.13
C VAL A 77 7.00 18.81 -24.48
N GLY A 78 7.13 17.82 -25.38
CA GLY A 78 7.96 17.90 -26.58
C GLY A 78 9.41 18.31 -26.26
N ASP A 79 9.82 19.50 -26.70
CA ASP A 79 11.15 20.06 -26.41
C ASP A 79 11.20 20.88 -25.11
N ILE A 80 10.04 21.25 -24.54
CA ILE A 80 9.97 22.08 -23.31
C ILE A 80 10.31 21.21 -22.10
N PHE A 81 11.51 21.40 -21.58
CA PHE A 81 11.97 20.78 -20.33
C PHE A 81 11.19 21.34 -19.12
N ILE A 82 10.45 20.48 -18.42
CA ILE A 82 9.67 20.87 -17.23
C ILE A 82 10.44 20.65 -15.92
N GLY A 83 11.44 19.76 -15.92
CA GLY A 83 12.27 19.47 -14.74
C GLY A 83 12.92 18.09 -14.79
N GLU A 84 13.72 17.78 -13.77
CA GLU A 84 14.36 16.48 -13.60
C GLU A 84 14.46 16.07 -12.13
N ALA A 85 14.42 14.76 -11.89
CA ALA A 85 14.45 14.17 -10.56
C ALA A 85 15.26 12.86 -10.57
N VAL A 86 15.66 12.36 -9.40
CA VAL A 86 16.21 10.99 -9.29
C VAL A 86 15.08 10.00 -9.53
N GLY A 87 15.32 9.00 -10.37
CA GLY A 87 14.32 7.98 -10.71
C GLY A 87 13.87 7.19 -9.48
N GLN A 88 12.56 7.14 -9.28
CA GLN A 88 11.86 6.52 -8.15
C GLN A 88 10.45 6.08 -8.58
N ALA A 89 9.77 5.29 -7.75
CA ALA A 89 8.48 4.67 -8.09
C ALA A 89 7.32 5.67 -8.33
N LEU A 90 7.40 6.87 -7.75
CA LEU A 90 6.41 7.94 -7.89
C LEU A 90 7.13 9.29 -8.00
N ILE A 91 6.81 10.07 -9.02
CA ILE A 91 7.30 11.44 -9.22
C ILE A 91 6.09 12.34 -9.45
N THR A 92 6.03 13.47 -8.77
CA THR A 92 5.06 14.55 -9.03
C THR A 92 5.83 15.82 -9.43
N PRO A 93 5.14 16.89 -9.87
CA PRO A 93 5.75 18.22 -10.04
C PRO A 93 6.53 18.74 -8.81
N VAL A 94 6.24 18.28 -7.59
CA VAL A 94 7.03 18.60 -6.37
C VAL A 94 8.45 18.07 -6.51
N GLU A 95 8.62 16.78 -6.82
CA GLU A 95 9.94 16.16 -6.84
C GLU A 95 10.83 16.63 -8.02
N LEU A 96 10.28 17.39 -8.97
CA LEU A 96 11.02 18.12 -10.01
C LEU A 96 11.69 19.42 -9.50
N VAL A 97 11.31 19.93 -8.31
CA VAL A 97 11.81 21.19 -7.75
C VAL A 97 12.48 20.93 -6.40
N ALA A 98 13.81 20.95 -6.40
CA ALA A 98 14.63 20.51 -5.27
C ALA A 98 14.39 21.31 -3.99
N GLY A 99 13.99 20.61 -2.92
CA GLY A 99 13.74 21.19 -1.59
C GLY A 99 12.30 21.63 -1.34
N THR A 100 11.38 21.42 -2.29
CA THR A 100 9.94 21.60 -2.10
C THR A 100 9.29 20.35 -1.51
N VAL A 101 8.05 20.46 -1.02
CA VAL A 101 7.28 19.35 -0.41
C VAL A 101 5.83 19.26 -0.88
N ASP A 102 5.28 20.34 -1.42
CA ASP A 102 3.85 20.52 -1.73
C ASP A 102 3.62 21.52 -2.88
N GLU A 103 2.34 21.80 -3.17
CA GLU A 103 1.89 22.73 -4.21
C GLU A 103 2.08 24.23 -3.86
N ASN A 104 2.87 24.58 -2.84
CA ASN A 104 3.00 25.97 -2.38
C ASN A 104 4.22 26.70 -2.92
N ASP A 105 5.13 26.00 -3.60
CA ASP A 105 6.25 26.61 -4.30
C ASP A 105 5.82 27.21 -5.66
N SER A 106 6.39 28.38 -6.00
CA SER A 106 6.03 29.10 -7.22
C SER A 106 6.45 28.39 -8.51
N GLN A 107 7.59 27.69 -8.53
CA GLN A 107 8.06 26.94 -9.69
C GLN A 107 7.27 25.63 -9.86
N VAL A 108 6.96 24.93 -8.76
CA VAL A 108 6.04 23.76 -8.79
C VAL A 108 4.71 24.17 -9.41
N LEU A 109 4.09 25.26 -8.94
CA LEU A 109 2.83 25.76 -9.50
C LEU A 109 2.93 26.20 -10.96
N ASN A 110 4.06 26.74 -11.41
CA ASN A 110 4.26 27.08 -12.82
C ASN A 110 4.27 25.83 -13.71
N ILE A 111 4.87 24.73 -13.24
CA ILE A 111 4.87 23.43 -13.94
C ILE A 111 3.45 22.84 -13.97
N VAL A 112 2.75 22.84 -12.84
CA VAL A 112 1.38 22.34 -12.67
C VAL A 112 0.40 23.09 -13.59
N VAL A 113 0.38 24.43 -13.51
CA VAL A 113 -0.44 25.30 -14.38
C VAL A 113 -0.17 25.02 -15.85
N PHE A 114 1.08 24.78 -16.25
CA PHE A 114 1.42 24.43 -17.63
C PHE A 114 0.92 23.04 -18.04
N LEU A 115 1.17 22.01 -17.23
CA LEU A 115 0.74 20.62 -17.51
C LEU A 115 -0.77 20.53 -17.70
N GLN A 116 -1.54 21.09 -16.76
CA GLN A 116 -3.01 21.10 -16.81
C GLN A 116 -3.54 21.97 -17.98
N SER A 117 -2.77 22.95 -18.46
CA SER A 117 -3.14 23.77 -19.62
C SER A 117 -2.81 23.15 -20.99
N VAL A 118 -1.90 22.17 -21.06
CA VAL A 118 -1.56 21.46 -22.32
C VAL A 118 -2.36 20.18 -22.54
N ASP A 119 -3.15 19.78 -21.54
CA ASP A 119 -4.15 18.70 -21.63
C ASP A 119 -5.07 18.85 -22.86
N ASP A 120 -5.63 17.75 -23.39
CA ASP A 120 -6.30 17.74 -24.70
C ASP A 120 -7.79 18.11 -24.68
N ASP A 121 -8.57 17.73 -23.68
CA ASP A 121 -9.93 18.24 -23.46
C ASP A 121 -10.05 19.34 -22.39
N GLY A 122 -9.17 19.34 -21.37
CA GLY A 122 -9.18 20.27 -20.24
C GLY A 122 -9.92 19.74 -19.00
N ASP A 123 -10.05 18.41 -18.85
CA ASP A 123 -10.70 17.73 -17.74
C ASP A 123 -9.75 16.75 -17.04
N GLU A 124 -8.89 17.30 -16.18
CA GLU A 124 -7.89 16.59 -15.37
C GLU A 124 -8.41 15.37 -14.59
N SER A 125 -9.73 15.26 -14.39
CA SER A 125 -10.37 14.12 -13.72
C SER A 125 -10.30 12.81 -14.52
N ASN A 126 -10.01 12.89 -15.82
CA ASN A 126 -9.74 11.72 -16.67
C ASN A 126 -8.23 11.43 -16.89
N GLY A 127 -7.36 12.38 -16.52
CA GLY A 127 -5.91 12.36 -16.74
C GLY A 127 -5.44 13.72 -17.28
N ILE A 128 -4.14 13.86 -17.57
CA ILE A 128 -3.58 14.96 -18.36
C ILE A 128 -2.97 14.36 -19.63
N ARG A 129 -3.56 14.62 -20.78
CA ARG A 129 -3.27 13.93 -22.04
C ARG A 129 -2.50 14.82 -23.02
N ILE A 130 -1.18 14.64 -23.05
CA ILE A 130 -0.30 15.35 -23.97
C ILE A 130 -0.29 14.60 -25.32
N THR A 131 -1.03 15.09 -26.31
CA THR A 131 -1.09 14.46 -27.63
C THR A 131 0.25 14.52 -28.37
N THR A 132 0.43 13.69 -29.41
CA THR A 132 1.57 13.83 -30.32
C THR A 132 1.56 15.16 -31.06
N VAL A 133 0.38 15.71 -31.37
CA VAL A 133 0.23 17.01 -32.03
C VAL A 133 0.63 18.15 -31.09
N ALA A 134 0.28 18.05 -29.79
CA ALA A 134 0.74 18.97 -28.75
C ALA A 134 2.27 18.92 -28.58
N ASN A 135 2.85 17.72 -28.51
CA ASN A 135 4.31 17.52 -28.49
C ASN A 135 4.97 18.18 -29.73
N ASP A 136 4.49 17.90 -30.95
CA ASP A 136 5.02 18.49 -32.20
C ASP A 136 4.87 20.03 -32.23
N ALA A 137 3.77 20.58 -31.69
CA ALA A 137 3.55 22.03 -31.61
C ALA A 137 4.52 22.76 -30.66
N THR A 138 5.15 22.05 -29.74
CA THR A 138 6.17 22.59 -28.81
C THR A 138 7.61 22.48 -29.32
N ALA A 139 7.82 22.00 -30.55
CA ALA A 139 9.16 21.87 -31.12
C ALA A 139 9.93 23.21 -31.13
N GLY A 140 11.14 23.20 -30.59
CA GLY A 140 12.01 24.36 -30.41
C GLY A 140 11.49 25.44 -29.45
N GLN A 141 10.44 25.19 -28.67
CA GLN A 141 9.90 26.12 -27.68
C GLN A 141 10.57 25.96 -26.31
N THR A 142 10.52 27.01 -25.49
CA THR A 142 11.04 27.00 -24.12
C THR A 142 10.10 27.80 -23.21
N VAL A 143 9.85 27.30 -22.00
CA VAL A 143 9.08 27.98 -20.96
C VAL A 143 9.98 28.19 -19.74
N ASP A 144 9.96 29.38 -19.15
CA ASP A 144 10.70 29.68 -17.92
C ASP A 144 9.79 29.47 -16.70
N PHE A 145 9.90 28.29 -16.10
CA PHE A 145 9.17 27.93 -14.89
C PHE A 145 9.68 28.66 -13.63
N THR A 146 10.78 29.42 -13.69
CA THR A 146 11.32 30.19 -12.55
C THR A 146 10.74 31.60 -12.42
N LEU A 147 9.86 32.01 -13.35
CA LEU A 147 9.17 33.29 -13.29
C LEU A 147 8.29 33.42 -12.04
N ALA A 148 8.24 34.63 -11.48
CA ALA A 148 7.43 34.92 -10.30
C ALA A 148 5.92 34.75 -10.56
N GLU A 149 5.16 34.50 -9.49
CA GLU A 149 3.70 34.48 -9.49
C GLU A 149 3.11 35.74 -10.16
N GLY A 150 2.07 35.56 -10.98
CA GLY A 150 1.47 36.61 -11.80
C GLY A 150 2.29 36.98 -13.04
N VAL A 151 3.64 36.88 -13.00
CA VAL A 151 4.51 37.12 -14.16
C VAL A 151 4.46 35.94 -15.11
N PHE A 152 4.52 34.71 -14.59
CA PHE A 152 4.32 33.49 -15.38
C PHE A 152 2.94 33.49 -16.04
N ASP A 153 1.88 33.70 -15.25
CA ASP A 153 0.49 33.58 -15.69
C ASP A 153 0.09 34.66 -16.73
N THR A 154 0.85 35.76 -16.82
CA THR A 154 0.62 36.86 -17.79
C THR A 154 1.67 36.93 -18.90
N ASP A 155 2.60 35.97 -19.01
CA ASP A 155 3.57 35.98 -20.10
C ASP A 155 2.90 35.80 -21.48
N GLY A 156 3.21 36.72 -22.39
CA GLY A 156 2.60 36.78 -23.71
C GLY A 156 3.04 35.66 -24.65
N ALA A 157 4.23 35.07 -24.45
CA ALA A 157 4.68 33.94 -25.26
C ALA A 157 4.04 32.64 -24.78
N LEU A 158 3.97 32.42 -23.47
CA LEU A 158 3.26 31.29 -22.85
C LEU A 158 1.77 31.27 -23.22
N GLN A 159 1.09 32.40 -23.14
CA GLN A 159 -0.33 32.50 -23.53
C GLN A 159 -0.55 32.15 -25.02
N VAL A 160 0.33 32.60 -25.92
CA VAL A 160 0.27 32.22 -27.35
C VAL A 160 0.62 30.75 -27.58
N LEU A 161 1.58 30.21 -26.84
CA LEU A 161 2.00 28.81 -26.90
C LEU A 161 0.87 27.87 -26.48
N ILE A 162 0.26 28.10 -25.31
CA ILE A 162 -0.88 27.30 -24.80
C ILE A 162 -2.07 27.39 -25.76
N ASN A 163 -2.37 28.58 -26.29
CA ASN A 163 -3.43 28.74 -27.28
C ASN A 163 -3.15 27.93 -28.56
N THR A 164 -1.89 27.85 -28.98
CA THR A 164 -1.45 27.07 -30.16
C THR A 164 -1.53 25.56 -29.91
N ILE A 165 -1.07 25.08 -28.74
CA ILE A 165 -1.12 23.67 -28.34
C ILE A 165 -2.58 23.19 -28.28
N THR A 166 -3.43 23.89 -27.54
CA THR A 166 -4.84 23.51 -27.34
C THR A 166 -5.65 23.66 -28.63
N ALA A 167 -5.37 24.66 -29.47
CA ALA A 167 -5.94 24.74 -30.82
C ALA A 167 -5.59 23.51 -31.69
N SER A 168 -4.41 22.92 -31.52
CA SER A 168 -4.00 21.70 -32.23
C SER A 168 -4.78 20.45 -31.78
N ASN A 169 -5.24 20.44 -30.53
CA ASN A 169 -6.19 19.45 -29.97
C ASN A 169 -7.66 19.75 -30.37
N GLY A 170 -7.91 20.80 -31.18
CA GLY A 170 -9.21 21.10 -31.79
C GLY A 170 -9.99 22.25 -31.15
N MET A 171 -9.58 22.74 -29.97
CA MET A 171 -10.18 23.93 -29.35
C MET A 171 -9.14 24.78 -28.62
N ALA A 172 -8.96 26.01 -29.07
CA ALA A 172 -8.06 26.97 -28.45
C ALA A 172 -8.57 27.39 -27.06
N ARG A 173 -7.80 27.06 -26.01
CA ARG A 173 -8.02 27.46 -24.61
C ARG A 173 -6.99 28.53 -24.20
N GLY A 174 -7.10 29.04 -22.98
CA GLY A 174 -6.06 29.81 -22.29
C GLY A 174 -5.41 28.97 -21.19
N LEU A 175 -4.56 29.60 -20.36
CA LEU A 175 -4.07 28.95 -19.13
C LEU A 175 -5.21 28.59 -18.17
N VAL A 176 -5.08 27.44 -17.50
CA VAL A 176 -5.85 27.09 -16.30
C VAL A 176 -5.56 28.12 -15.20
N PRO A 177 -6.57 28.64 -14.47
CA PRO A 177 -6.34 29.57 -13.37
C PRO A 177 -5.44 28.97 -12.28
N ARG A 178 -4.46 29.74 -11.80
CA ARG A 178 -3.46 29.29 -10.81
C ARG A 178 -4.07 28.78 -9.50
N ASP A 179 -5.19 29.36 -9.08
CA ASP A 179 -5.95 28.95 -7.89
C ASP A 179 -6.72 27.64 -8.09
N GLN A 180 -7.31 27.43 -9.28
CA GLN A 180 -7.86 26.13 -9.68
C GLN A 180 -6.76 25.06 -9.73
N ALA A 181 -5.65 25.35 -10.42
CA ALA A 181 -4.55 24.42 -10.63
C ALA A 181 -3.93 23.92 -9.31
N ARG A 182 -3.68 24.86 -8.38
CA ARG A 182 -3.24 24.59 -7.02
C ARG A 182 -4.23 23.72 -6.24
N ALA A 183 -5.53 23.97 -6.39
CA ALA A 183 -6.56 23.22 -5.68
C ALA A 183 -6.69 21.77 -6.18
N VAL A 184 -6.60 21.52 -7.49
CA VAL A 184 -6.64 20.16 -8.04
C VAL A 184 -5.37 19.40 -7.67
N PHE A 185 -4.18 19.97 -7.92
CA PHE A 185 -2.92 19.28 -7.63
C PHE A 185 -2.73 19.02 -6.12
N GLY A 186 -3.06 19.97 -5.25
CA GLY A 186 -3.06 19.76 -3.80
C GLY A 186 -4.02 18.65 -3.34
N GLY A 187 -5.18 18.52 -4.01
CA GLY A 187 -6.10 17.40 -3.82
C GLY A 187 -5.51 16.06 -4.26
N ASN A 188 -4.80 16.03 -5.40
CA ASN A 188 -4.13 14.82 -5.89
C ASN A 188 -2.97 14.41 -4.96
N LEU A 189 -2.19 15.35 -4.44
CA LEU A 189 -1.16 15.10 -3.43
C LEU A 189 -1.73 14.52 -2.12
N LEU A 190 -2.93 14.94 -1.70
CA LEU A 190 -3.66 14.36 -0.57
C LEU A 190 -4.22 12.96 -0.91
N GLY A 191 -4.72 12.75 -2.13
CA GLY A 191 -5.11 11.44 -2.64
C GLY A 191 -3.96 10.42 -2.61
N LEU A 192 -2.74 10.86 -2.94
CA LEU A 192 -1.52 10.05 -2.84
C LEU A 192 -1.10 9.73 -1.39
N LEU A 193 -1.67 10.41 -0.39
CA LEU A 193 -1.49 10.09 1.04
C LEU A 193 -2.63 9.22 1.61
N ALA A 194 -3.75 9.08 0.90
CA ALA A 194 -4.93 8.33 1.36
C ALA A 194 -4.67 6.82 1.52
N GLY A 195 -5.36 6.19 2.47
CA GLY A 195 -5.25 4.75 2.75
C GLY A 195 -5.43 4.40 4.23
N GLU A 196 -5.36 3.11 4.54
CA GLU A 196 -5.23 2.64 5.93
C GLU A 196 -3.75 2.59 6.32
N TYR A 197 -3.41 3.02 7.52
CA TYR A 197 -2.08 2.98 8.11
C TYR A 197 -2.13 2.25 9.45
N ARG A 198 -1.06 1.51 9.75
CA ARG A 198 -0.90 0.76 11.01
C ARG A 198 0.49 1.02 11.58
N GLY A 199 0.58 1.09 12.90
CA GLY A 199 1.84 1.43 13.55
C GLY A 199 1.84 1.23 15.06
N THR A 200 2.93 1.72 15.66
CA THR A 200 3.19 1.69 17.10
C THR A 200 3.53 3.09 17.62
N PHE A 201 3.44 3.28 18.92
CA PHE A 201 4.02 4.41 19.62
C PHE A 201 4.77 3.95 20.88
N THR A 202 5.75 4.75 21.28
CA THR A 202 6.66 4.47 22.40
C THR A 202 7.07 5.74 23.12
N GLY A 203 7.25 5.67 24.43
CA GLY A 203 7.73 6.75 25.28
C GLY A 203 7.73 6.28 26.74
N ASP A 204 7.15 7.09 27.62
CA ASP A 204 6.69 6.69 28.95
C ASP A 204 5.42 5.81 28.94
N ASP A 205 4.67 5.81 27.82
CA ASP A 205 3.66 4.79 27.47
C ASP A 205 3.99 4.11 26.13
N THR A 206 3.43 2.92 25.91
CA THR A 206 3.58 2.14 24.66
C THR A 206 2.22 1.70 24.12
N GLY A 207 2.15 1.44 22.82
CA GLY A 207 0.93 0.93 22.23
C GLY A 207 0.96 0.82 20.71
N ASN A 208 -0.21 0.48 20.17
CA ASN A 208 -0.45 0.27 18.73
C ASN A 208 -1.47 1.29 18.22
N TRP A 209 -1.48 1.58 16.92
CA TRP A 209 -2.51 2.43 16.30
C TRP A 209 -2.89 1.96 14.90
N VAL A 210 -4.14 2.22 14.53
CA VAL A 210 -4.70 2.01 13.18
C VAL A 210 -5.47 3.27 12.80
N ALA A 211 -5.15 3.87 11.67
CA ALA A 211 -5.82 5.08 11.19
C ALA A 211 -6.07 5.04 9.69
N ARG A 212 -7.20 5.60 9.25
CA ARG A 212 -7.53 5.81 7.85
C ARG A 212 -7.35 7.29 7.51
N VAL A 213 -6.57 7.54 6.46
CA VAL A 213 -6.48 8.83 5.76
C VAL A 213 -7.50 8.81 4.60
N ASP A 214 -8.39 9.79 4.52
CA ASP A 214 -9.26 9.99 3.36
C ASP A 214 -8.61 10.84 2.26
N ALA A 215 -9.25 10.95 1.09
CA ALA A 215 -8.71 11.70 -0.05
C ALA A 215 -8.61 13.22 0.19
N ASN A 216 -9.18 13.74 1.27
CA ASN A 216 -9.09 15.15 1.69
C ASN A 216 -8.05 15.35 2.81
N GLY A 217 -7.30 14.30 3.17
CA GLY A 217 -6.33 14.32 4.28
C GLY A 217 -6.93 14.16 5.67
N ASN A 218 -8.23 13.91 5.84
CA ASN A 218 -8.81 13.67 7.16
C ASN A 218 -8.30 12.35 7.74
N ILE A 219 -7.85 12.37 9.00
CA ILE A 219 -7.43 11.18 9.74
C ILE A 219 -8.52 10.80 10.73
N THR A 220 -8.95 9.54 10.71
CA THR A 220 -9.75 8.92 11.78
C THR A 220 -9.22 7.52 12.11
N GLY A 221 -9.23 7.11 13.37
CA GLY A 221 -8.65 5.84 13.78
C GLY A 221 -8.84 5.49 15.25
N ILE A 222 -8.09 4.48 15.70
CA ILE A 222 -8.01 4.05 17.09
C ILE A 222 -6.53 3.89 17.46
N SER A 223 -6.14 4.41 18.62
CA SER A 223 -4.89 4.10 19.30
C SER A 223 -5.18 3.25 20.54
N THR A 224 -4.45 2.15 20.72
CA THR A 224 -4.55 1.28 21.89
C THR A 224 -3.24 1.38 22.69
N SER A 225 -3.33 2.04 23.84
CA SER A 225 -2.30 2.09 24.88
C SER A 225 -2.26 0.79 25.67
N ASP A 226 -1.05 0.32 25.99
CA ASP A 226 -0.81 -0.83 26.87
C ASP A 226 -1.17 -0.49 28.35
N SER A 227 -1.13 0.80 28.71
CA SER A 227 -1.43 1.29 30.07
C SER A 227 -2.89 1.74 30.27
N PHE A 228 -3.51 2.31 29.24
CA PHE A 228 -4.80 3.01 29.33
C PHE A 228 -5.90 2.44 28.42
N GLY A 229 -5.58 1.52 27.52
CA GLY A 229 -6.54 0.92 26.59
C GLY A 229 -6.79 1.74 25.33
N ALA A 230 -7.95 1.56 24.69
CA ALA A 230 -8.28 2.15 23.40
C ALA A 230 -8.90 3.56 23.50
N ASP A 231 -8.38 4.50 22.72
CA ASP A 231 -8.95 5.83 22.47
C ASP A 231 -9.16 6.05 20.95
N ALA A 232 -10.18 6.82 20.59
CA ALA A 232 -10.46 7.19 19.21
C ALA A 232 -9.61 8.41 18.82
N ILE A 233 -8.77 8.25 17.79
CA ILE A 233 -7.90 9.31 17.29
C ILE A 233 -8.48 10.00 16.07
N SER A 234 -8.25 11.31 15.98
CA SER A 234 -8.60 12.10 14.81
C SER A 234 -7.54 13.16 14.52
N GLY A 235 -7.48 13.63 13.28
CA GLY A 235 -6.47 14.59 12.85
C GLY A 235 -6.63 14.99 11.39
N ALA A 236 -5.63 15.71 10.86
CA ALA A 236 -5.57 16.09 9.47
C ALA A 236 -4.14 16.07 8.93
N LEU A 237 -4.01 15.77 7.64
CA LEU A 237 -2.82 15.88 6.82
C LEU A 237 -2.89 17.12 5.92
N SER A 238 -1.74 17.75 5.74
CA SER A 238 -1.48 18.61 4.58
C SER A 238 -0.97 17.79 3.40
N SER A 239 -1.06 18.35 2.19
CA SER A 239 -0.48 17.79 0.96
C SER A 239 1.04 17.53 1.05
N SER A 240 1.75 18.27 1.91
CA SER A 240 3.17 18.06 2.26
C SER A 240 3.45 16.76 3.05
N GLY A 241 2.41 16.08 3.54
CA GLY A 241 2.54 14.93 4.43
C GLY A 241 2.63 15.28 5.92
N GLN A 242 2.70 16.56 6.31
CA GLN A 242 2.66 16.93 7.73
C GLN A 242 1.27 16.69 8.32
N ALA A 243 1.22 15.86 9.37
CA ALA A 243 0.04 15.53 10.17
C ALA A 243 0.09 16.15 11.57
N ASN A 244 -1.09 16.40 12.14
CA ASN A 244 -1.32 16.50 13.59
C ASN A 244 -2.53 15.64 13.95
N ILE A 245 -2.42 14.84 15.01
CA ILE A 245 -3.42 13.83 15.45
C ILE A 245 -3.57 13.94 16.96
N SER A 246 -4.79 13.80 17.49
CA SER A 246 -5.08 13.76 18.93
C SER A 246 -6.11 12.67 19.26
N GLY A 247 -6.07 12.18 20.51
CA GLY A 247 -7.10 11.31 21.08
C GLY A 247 -8.42 12.05 21.37
N SER A 248 -9.40 11.31 21.89
CA SER A 248 -10.69 11.84 22.36
C SER A 248 -10.79 11.89 23.90
N VAL A 249 -9.88 11.19 24.60
CA VAL A 249 -9.83 11.07 26.07
C VAL A 249 -8.47 11.55 26.61
N GLY A 250 -7.38 11.34 25.86
CA GLY A 250 -6.04 11.83 26.23
C GLY A 250 -5.75 13.27 25.80
N THR A 251 -4.73 13.89 26.43
CA THR A 251 -4.19 15.23 26.06
C THR A 251 -3.04 15.15 25.05
N ALA A 252 -2.52 13.95 24.76
CA ALA A 252 -1.37 13.77 23.88
C ALA A 252 -1.67 14.16 22.41
N VAL A 253 -0.81 15.00 21.85
CA VAL A 253 -0.81 15.39 20.43
C VAL A 253 0.36 14.71 19.74
N PHE A 254 0.06 14.01 18.64
CA PHE A 254 1.00 13.30 17.78
C PHE A 254 1.24 14.15 16.52
N SER A 255 2.49 14.53 16.27
CA SER A 255 2.91 15.37 15.14
C SER A 255 4.01 14.66 14.34
N GLY A 256 3.82 14.52 13.03
CA GLY A 256 4.75 13.75 12.20
C GLY A 256 4.48 13.85 10.70
N ILE A 257 5.29 13.15 9.91
CA ILE A 257 5.21 13.10 8.46
C ILE A 257 4.65 11.76 8.00
N PHE A 258 3.69 11.80 7.08
CA PHE A 258 3.22 10.67 6.27
C PHE A 258 3.77 10.85 4.85
N SER A 259 4.45 9.83 4.35
CA SER A 259 5.09 9.85 3.02
C SER A 259 4.18 9.26 1.93
N ARG A 260 4.39 9.69 0.69
CA ARG A 260 3.68 9.14 -0.49
C ARG A 260 4.08 7.69 -0.77
N SER A 261 5.26 7.25 -0.33
CA SER A 261 5.71 5.85 -0.23
C SER A 261 5.02 5.02 0.87
N GLY A 262 4.27 5.65 1.77
CA GLY A 262 3.44 4.98 2.78
C GLY A 262 4.05 4.87 4.17
N GLU A 263 5.31 5.23 4.40
CA GLU A 263 5.88 5.36 5.76
C GLU A 263 5.24 6.54 6.51
N ALA A 264 4.94 6.37 7.80
CA ALA A 264 4.46 7.42 8.69
C ALA A 264 5.29 7.44 9.98
N ALA A 265 5.82 8.60 10.39
CA ALA A 265 6.63 8.71 11.60
C ALA A 265 6.61 10.11 12.22
N GLY A 266 6.82 10.19 13.54
CA GLY A 266 6.90 11.46 14.24
C GLY A 266 7.08 11.32 15.74
N SER A 267 6.77 12.41 16.45
CA SER A 267 6.80 12.51 17.91
C SER A 267 5.40 12.72 18.47
N TRP A 268 5.21 12.42 19.75
CA TRP A 268 4.05 12.87 20.51
C TRP A 268 4.47 13.59 21.79
N GLN A 269 3.61 14.49 22.27
CA GLN A 269 3.78 15.22 23.53
C GLN A 269 2.43 15.41 24.22
N ASP A 270 2.39 15.35 25.54
CA ASP A 270 1.22 15.66 26.37
C ASP A 270 1.33 17.02 27.10
N ASP A 271 0.26 17.40 27.80
CA ASP A 271 0.17 18.67 28.55
C ASP A 271 1.10 18.73 29.79
N ASP A 272 1.50 17.58 30.36
CA ASP A 272 2.47 17.51 31.47
C ASP A 272 3.93 17.58 30.97
N GLY A 273 4.13 17.53 29.65
CA GLY A 273 5.41 17.66 28.97
C GLY A 273 6.16 16.34 28.78
N ALA A 274 5.50 15.20 28.98
CA ALA A 274 6.00 13.89 28.59
C ALA A 274 6.06 13.79 27.05
N THR A 275 6.93 12.93 26.53
CA THR A 275 7.20 12.87 25.08
C THR A 275 7.62 11.49 24.62
N GLY A 276 7.14 11.08 23.45
CA GLY A 276 7.58 9.86 22.79
C GLY A 276 7.62 9.98 21.27
N SER A 277 7.70 8.84 20.60
CA SER A 277 7.73 8.68 19.15
C SER A 277 6.62 7.75 18.67
N PHE A 278 6.23 7.91 17.41
CA PHE A 278 5.38 6.95 16.71
C PHE A 278 5.96 6.61 15.34
N THR A 279 5.69 5.39 14.88
CA THR A 279 6.06 4.89 13.55
C THR A 279 4.95 4.00 13.01
N GLY A 280 4.81 3.92 11.69
CA GLY A 280 3.86 3.06 11.02
C GLY A 280 4.05 3.02 9.50
N SER A 281 3.23 2.21 8.85
CA SER A 281 3.22 2.03 7.40
C SER A 281 1.79 1.96 6.88
N ARG A 282 1.57 2.45 5.66
CA ARG A 282 0.34 2.26 4.91
C ARG A 282 0.17 0.77 4.63
N VAL A 283 -1.00 0.24 4.94
CA VAL A 283 -1.40 -1.11 4.55
C VAL A 283 -1.53 -1.12 3.04
N SER A 284 -0.64 -1.86 2.37
CA SER A 284 -0.63 -1.98 0.92
C SER A 284 -1.94 -2.59 0.44
N GLN A 285 -2.75 -1.81 -0.28
CA GLN A 285 -3.78 -2.42 -1.13
C GLN A 285 -3.07 -3.26 -2.18
N ALA A 286 -3.42 -4.54 -2.28
CA ALA A 286 -3.16 -5.28 -3.51
C ALA A 286 -3.97 -4.59 -4.62
N ALA A 287 -3.29 -4.15 -5.68
CA ALA A 287 -3.90 -3.34 -6.72
C ALA A 287 -5.16 -4.03 -7.32
N PRO A 288 -6.29 -3.33 -7.46
CA PRO A 288 -7.44 -3.86 -8.19
C PRO A 288 -7.04 -4.12 -9.65
N PRO A 289 -7.38 -5.28 -10.24
CA PRO A 289 -7.22 -5.48 -11.67
C PRO A 289 -8.08 -4.46 -12.43
N SER A 290 -7.45 -3.66 -13.28
CA SER A 290 -8.15 -2.70 -14.13
C SER A 290 -8.99 -3.43 -15.19
N THR A 291 -10.32 -3.29 -15.13
CA THR A 291 -11.17 -2.67 -16.19
C THR A 291 -12.65 -3.04 -16.02
N GLY A 292 -13.53 -2.03 -16.08
CA GLY A 292 -14.77 -2.06 -16.87
C GLY A 292 -15.98 -2.87 -16.38
N ASP A 293 -17.16 -2.32 -16.66
CA ASP A 293 -18.52 -2.86 -16.44
C ASP A 293 -18.95 -3.05 -14.96
N GLY A 294 -20.12 -2.50 -14.63
CA GLY A 294 -20.67 -2.38 -13.28
C GLY A 294 -21.32 -3.65 -12.75
N THR A 295 -20.67 -4.81 -12.95
CA THR A 295 -21.09 -6.07 -12.32
C THR A 295 -20.45 -6.24 -10.94
N PRO A 296 -21.14 -6.85 -9.95
CA PRO A 296 -20.51 -7.20 -8.67
C PRO A 296 -19.29 -8.10 -8.93
N PRO A 297 -18.14 -7.87 -8.28
CA PRO A 297 -16.92 -8.64 -8.56
C PRO A 297 -17.17 -10.14 -8.46
N ALA A 298 -16.92 -10.86 -9.55
CA ALA A 298 -16.79 -12.31 -9.51
C ALA A 298 -15.62 -12.63 -8.56
N GLY A 299 -15.94 -13.21 -7.40
CA GLY A 299 -15.01 -13.34 -6.28
C GLY A 299 -13.70 -14.03 -6.66
N GLY A 300 -12.59 -13.61 -6.04
CA GLY A 300 -11.23 -13.96 -6.43
C GLY A 300 -11.05 -15.44 -6.75
N THR A 301 -10.90 -15.75 -8.04
CA THR A 301 -10.88 -17.11 -8.62
C THR A 301 -9.56 -17.84 -8.38
N GLY A 302 -9.08 -17.78 -7.14
CA GLY A 302 -7.89 -18.48 -6.64
C GLY A 302 -8.09 -18.98 -5.20
N SER A 303 -8.59 -18.14 -4.29
CA SER A 303 -8.63 -18.44 -2.85
C SER A 303 -9.67 -19.47 -2.40
N GLY A 304 -10.60 -19.88 -3.26
CA GLY A 304 -11.65 -20.87 -2.93
C GLY A 304 -12.84 -20.30 -2.14
N SER A 305 -13.65 -21.18 -1.54
CA SER A 305 -14.77 -20.80 -0.67
C SER A 305 -15.17 -21.92 0.30
N LEU A 306 -15.79 -21.53 1.41
CA LEU A 306 -16.42 -22.42 2.40
C LEU A 306 -17.93 -22.15 2.48
N SER A 307 -18.71 -23.22 2.61
CA SER A 307 -20.06 -23.18 3.15
C SER A 307 -20.01 -23.15 4.67
N LEU A 308 -20.90 -22.38 5.30
CA LEU A 308 -21.06 -22.30 6.75
C LEU A 308 -22.47 -22.74 7.15
N THR A 309 -22.56 -23.79 7.96
CA THR A 309 -23.80 -24.31 8.55
C THR A 309 -23.76 -24.16 10.07
N GLY A 310 -24.92 -23.94 10.70
CA GLY A 310 -25.00 -23.70 12.15
C GLY A 310 -26.13 -22.73 12.52
N ILE A 311 -26.33 -22.53 13.83
CA ILE A 311 -27.42 -21.69 14.35
C ILE A 311 -27.28 -20.21 13.96
N ASP A 312 -26.05 -19.70 13.90
CA ASP A 312 -25.73 -18.31 13.56
C ASP A 312 -25.58 -18.04 12.05
N SER A 313 -25.76 -19.06 11.19
CA SER A 313 -25.53 -18.97 9.73
C SER A 313 -26.38 -17.89 9.02
N ALA A 314 -27.49 -17.46 9.62
CA ALA A 314 -28.29 -16.33 9.15
C ALA A 314 -27.67 -14.95 9.43
N VAL A 315 -26.69 -14.86 10.35
CA VAL A 315 -26.00 -13.62 10.76
C VAL A 315 -24.57 -13.58 10.24
N ILE A 316 -23.82 -14.68 10.36
CA ILE A 316 -22.45 -14.79 9.80
C ILE A 316 -22.43 -15.10 8.30
N GLY A 317 -23.60 -15.40 7.71
CA GLY A 317 -23.77 -15.80 6.32
C GLY A 317 -23.51 -17.29 6.08
N ALA A 318 -24.23 -17.87 5.13
CA ALA A 318 -24.13 -19.29 4.77
C ALA A 318 -22.87 -19.67 3.98
N ALA A 319 -22.00 -18.70 3.65
CA ALA A 319 -20.75 -18.93 2.94
C ALA A 319 -19.71 -17.85 3.24
N PHE A 320 -18.43 -18.25 3.20
CA PHE A 320 -17.25 -17.40 3.30
C PHE A 320 -16.40 -17.58 2.04
N THR A 321 -16.24 -16.49 1.30
CA THR A 321 -15.45 -16.42 0.07
C THR A 321 -14.51 -15.23 0.22
N PRO A 322 -13.20 -15.44 0.42
CA PRO A 322 -12.25 -14.35 0.64
C PRO A 322 -12.32 -13.31 -0.49
N ASN A 323 -12.31 -12.03 -0.12
CA ASN A 323 -12.27 -10.90 -1.08
C ASN A 323 -11.07 -9.97 -0.87
N THR A 324 -10.15 -10.36 0.01
CA THR A 324 -8.83 -9.75 0.21
C THR A 324 -7.73 -10.71 -0.20
N GLY A 325 -6.49 -10.22 -0.31
CA GLY A 325 -5.32 -11.09 -0.32
C GLY A 325 -5.23 -11.90 0.99
N VAL A 326 -4.68 -13.10 0.89
CA VAL A 326 -4.39 -13.95 2.06
C VAL A 326 -3.10 -13.49 2.74
N ALA A 327 -3.08 -13.46 4.07
CA ALA A 327 -1.87 -13.22 4.85
C ALA A 327 -1.32 -14.55 5.37
N VAL A 328 -0.08 -14.87 4.98
CA VAL A 328 0.70 -16.00 5.48
C VAL A 328 1.79 -15.45 6.39
N ILE A 329 1.83 -15.91 7.63
CA ILE A 329 2.75 -15.44 8.67
C ILE A 329 3.47 -16.66 9.24
N ASP A 330 4.73 -16.81 8.85
CA ASP A 330 5.63 -17.81 9.42
C ASP A 330 6.21 -17.29 10.74
N ASP A 331 6.46 -18.15 11.73
CA ASP A 331 7.18 -17.82 12.97
C ASP A 331 8.65 -18.32 12.95
N PRO A 332 9.58 -17.52 12.37
CA PRO A 332 11.01 -17.79 12.48
C PRO A 332 11.61 -17.32 13.82
N PHE A 333 10.85 -16.58 14.65
CA PHE A 333 11.40 -15.83 15.79
C PHE A 333 11.47 -16.67 17.07
N PHE A 334 10.45 -17.46 17.35
CA PHE A 334 10.46 -18.42 18.46
C PHE A 334 10.98 -19.81 18.04
N GLY A 335 11.27 -20.01 16.75
CA GLY A 335 11.81 -21.26 16.21
C GLY A 335 10.82 -22.43 16.31
N THR A 336 9.53 -22.14 16.40
CA THR A 336 8.49 -23.17 16.53
C THR A 336 8.23 -23.89 15.21
N GLY A 337 8.46 -23.23 14.07
CA GLY A 337 8.05 -23.69 12.75
C GLY A 337 6.52 -23.71 12.59
N ASN A 338 5.81 -22.85 13.32
CA ASN A 338 4.38 -22.64 13.11
C ASN A 338 4.14 -21.59 12.04
N VAL A 339 3.10 -21.81 11.23
CA VAL A 339 2.66 -20.93 10.15
C VAL A 339 1.17 -20.63 10.35
N SER A 340 0.83 -19.35 10.39
CA SER A 340 -0.54 -18.85 10.44
C SER A 340 -0.98 -18.40 9.05
N VAL A 341 -2.15 -18.86 8.60
CA VAL A 341 -2.75 -18.42 7.33
C VAL A 341 -4.10 -17.79 7.62
N ASN A 342 -4.32 -16.59 7.09
CA ASN A 342 -5.46 -15.73 7.42
C ASN A 342 -6.09 -15.19 6.13
N TRP A 343 -7.35 -15.53 5.90
CA TRP A 343 -8.16 -14.95 4.83
C TRP A 343 -9.17 -13.97 5.42
N ASN A 344 -9.42 -12.86 4.72
CA ASN A 344 -10.48 -11.93 5.10
C ASN A 344 -11.53 -11.75 4.00
N GLN A 345 -12.77 -11.54 4.43
CA GLN A 345 -13.91 -11.14 3.63
C GLN A 345 -14.54 -9.90 4.27
N THR A 346 -14.38 -8.74 3.64
CA THR A 346 -14.87 -7.45 4.16
C THR A 346 -16.04 -6.94 3.32
N PHE A 347 -17.07 -6.40 3.99
CA PHE A 347 -18.21 -5.73 3.38
C PHE A 347 -18.43 -4.36 4.03
N VAL A 348 -18.87 -3.38 3.23
CA VAL A 348 -19.41 -2.12 3.74
C VAL A 348 -20.91 -2.12 3.44
N GLY A 349 -21.73 -2.01 4.48
CA GLY A 349 -23.19 -1.97 4.37
C GLY A 349 -23.71 -0.55 4.58
N GLU A 350 -24.67 -0.12 3.76
CA GLU A 350 -25.38 1.15 3.96
C GLU A 350 -26.65 0.97 4.82
N SER A 351 -27.19 -0.25 4.91
CA SER A 351 -28.41 -0.56 5.65
C SER A 351 -28.39 -2.02 6.18
N PRO A 352 -28.12 -2.24 7.48
CA PRO A 352 -27.66 -1.25 8.47
C PRO A 352 -26.29 -0.66 8.11
N ALA A 353 -26.08 0.62 8.43
CA ALA A 353 -24.83 1.31 8.17
C ALA A 353 -23.69 0.77 9.06
N GLY A 354 -22.66 0.18 8.45
CA GLY A 354 -21.54 -0.40 9.17
C GLY A 354 -20.53 -1.14 8.30
N VAL A 355 -19.43 -1.58 8.92
CA VAL A 355 -18.39 -2.41 8.28
C VAL A 355 -18.45 -3.81 8.87
N GLU A 356 -18.61 -4.82 8.02
CA GLU A 356 -18.50 -6.22 8.40
C GLU A 356 -17.14 -6.77 7.95
N SER A 357 -16.36 -7.32 8.87
CA SER A 357 -15.13 -8.03 8.55
C SER A 357 -15.19 -9.45 9.11
N ARG A 358 -15.01 -10.42 8.20
CA ARG A 358 -14.93 -11.85 8.52
C ARG A 358 -13.51 -12.32 8.27
N THR A 359 -12.95 -13.03 9.25
CA THR A 359 -11.62 -13.64 9.16
C THR A 359 -11.75 -15.13 9.38
N LEU A 360 -11.19 -15.94 8.48
CA LEU A 360 -10.83 -17.31 8.78
C LEU A 360 -9.32 -17.38 8.95
N SER A 361 -8.89 -17.92 10.08
CA SER A 361 -7.51 -18.18 10.45
C SER A 361 -7.31 -19.67 10.67
N PHE A 362 -6.13 -20.19 10.35
CA PHE A 362 -5.66 -21.45 10.92
C PHE A 362 -4.16 -21.39 11.21
N LEU A 363 -3.72 -22.21 12.16
CA LEU A 363 -2.34 -22.37 12.58
C LEU A 363 -1.93 -23.83 12.34
N PHE A 364 -0.80 -24.06 11.68
CA PHE A 364 -0.22 -25.40 11.52
C PHE A 364 1.30 -25.35 11.73
N ASN A 365 1.93 -26.51 11.94
CA ASN A 365 3.38 -26.61 11.97
C ASN A 365 3.92 -27.11 10.63
N GLU A 366 4.89 -26.40 10.04
CA GLU A 366 5.43 -26.70 8.71
C GLU A 366 6.27 -27.99 8.67
N ASN A 367 6.85 -28.38 9.81
CA ASN A 367 7.79 -29.50 9.89
C ASN A 367 7.09 -30.87 9.92
N ASP A 368 5.89 -30.94 10.52
CA ASP A 368 5.12 -32.18 10.68
C ASP A 368 3.74 -32.15 10.00
N GLY A 369 3.27 -30.97 9.55
CA GLY A 369 1.96 -30.78 8.91
C GLY A 369 0.77 -30.79 9.88
N ASN A 370 0.99 -30.83 11.19
CA ASN A 370 -0.09 -30.87 12.17
C ASN A 370 -0.73 -29.48 12.32
N ILE A 371 -2.04 -29.42 12.10
CA ILE A 371 -2.87 -28.26 12.42
C ILE A 371 -2.98 -28.16 13.95
N ARG A 372 -2.81 -26.93 14.46
CA ARG A 372 -2.84 -26.59 15.90
C ARG A 372 -4.18 -25.96 16.28
N SER A 373 -4.68 -25.05 15.46
CA SER A 373 -5.98 -24.42 15.67
C SER A 373 -6.60 -23.90 14.38
N VAL A 374 -7.91 -23.67 14.42
CA VAL A 374 -8.71 -22.94 13.43
C VAL A 374 -9.56 -21.91 14.16
N GLY A 375 -9.64 -20.69 13.65
CA GLY A 375 -10.50 -19.64 14.20
C GLY A 375 -11.32 -18.96 13.11
N TYR A 376 -12.62 -18.79 13.34
CA TYR A 376 -13.48 -17.95 12.53
C TYR A 376 -13.99 -16.77 13.37
N LEU A 377 -13.76 -15.55 12.90
CA LEU A 377 -14.26 -14.32 13.47
C LEU A 377 -15.19 -13.66 12.44
N ARG A 378 -16.38 -13.24 12.87
CA ARG A 378 -17.20 -12.25 12.17
C ARG A 378 -17.44 -11.06 13.08
N SER A 379 -16.93 -9.91 12.69
CA SER A 379 -17.12 -8.63 13.38
C SER A 379 -18.01 -7.73 12.52
N PHE A 380 -18.95 -7.02 13.14
CA PHE A 380 -19.75 -5.99 12.48
C PHE A 380 -19.79 -4.74 13.35
N ILE A 381 -19.24 -3.64 12.83
CA ILE A 381 -19.07 -2.36 13.53
C ILE A 381 -20.09 -1.37 12.98
N THR A 382 -20.91 -0.81 13.86
CA THR A 382 -21.88 0.24 13.55
C THR A 382 -21.72 1.42 14.50
N GLN A 383 -22.42 2.53 14.22
CA GLN A 383 -22.47 3.69 15.14
C GLN A 383 -23.06 3.34 16.53
N SER A 384 -23.78 2.23 16.66
CA SER A 384 -24.40 1.79 17.92
C SER A 384 -23.58 0.74 18.68
N GLY A 385 -22.37 0.38 18.21
CA GLY A 385 -21.48 -0.59 18.84
C GLY A 385 -21.00 -1.69 17.90
N ILE A 386 -20.38 -2.72 18.48
CA ILE A 386 -19.78 -3.85 17.75
C ILE A 386 -20.58 -5.13 18.04
N SER A 387 -20.75 -5.96 17.03
CA SER A 387 -21.28 -7.32 17.13
C SER A 387 -20.19 -8.31 16.73
N LEU A 388 -19.73 -9.13 17.68
CA LEU A 388 -18.70 -10.15 17.49
C LEU A 388 -19.31 -11.55 17.49
N TYR A 389 -18.84 -12.39 16.57
CA TYR A 389 -19.15 -13.82 16.48
C TYR A 389 -17.82 -14.57 16.33
N ILE A 390 -17.38 -15.22 17.40
CA ILE A 390 -16.08 -15.88 17.51
C ILE A 390 -16.29 -17.38 17.66
N TYR A 391 -15.59 -18.16 16.84
CA TYR A 391 -15.58 -19.61 16.92
C TYR A 391 -14.15 -20.12 16.78
N SER A 392 -13.82 -21.15 17.56
CA SER A 392 -12.50 -21.75 17.59
C SER A 392 -12.57 -23.27 17.59
N LEU A 393 -11.49 -23.87 17.11
CA LEU A 393 -11.19 -25.29 17.24
C LEU A 393 -9.71 -25.41 17.60
N ASP A 394 -9.44 -25.91 18.80
CA ASP A 394 -8.11 -26.29 19.27
C ASP A 394 -7.90 -27.79 18.98
N CYS A 395 -6.81 -28.12 18.29
CA CYS A 395 -6.52 -29.49 17.85
C CYS A 395 -5.82 -30.34 18.91
N GLU A 396 -5.26 -29.75 19.96
CA GLU A 396 -4.67 -30.48 21.09
C GLU A 396 -5.77 -30.87 22.09
N LEU A 397 -6.80 -30.03 22.24
CA LEU A 397 -8.01 -30.30 23.02
C LEU A 397 -9.06 -31.12 22.26
N SER A 398 -9.17 -30.99 20.94
CA SER A 398 -10.16 -31.68 20.10
C SER A 398 -9.59 -32.31 18.81
N PRO A 399 -8.60 -33.22 18.91
CA PRO A 399 -7.94 -33.83 17.75
C PRO A 399 -8.91 -34.58 16.82
N GLN A 400 -9.97 -35.18 17.36
CA GLN A 400 -11.01 -35.86 16.58
C GLN A 400 -11.80 -34.92 15.63
N LEU A 401 -11.84 -33.61 15.91
CA LEU A 401 -12.46 -32.62 15.04
C LEU A 401 -11.45 -32.11 14.00
N CYS A 402 -10.18 -31.92 14.35
CA CYS A 402 -9.18 -31.54 13.36
C CYS A 402 -8.87 -32.65 12.33
N ALA A 403 -9.17 -33.91 12.65
CA ALA A 403 -9.10 -35.03 11.71
C ALA A 403 -10.05 -34.92 10.49
N SER A 404 -11.01 -33.99 10.48
CA SER A 404 -11.83 -33.67 9.30
C SER A 404 -11.18 -32.67 8.34
N ILE A 405 -10.03 -32.10 8.71
CA ILE A 405 -9.31 -31.09 7.95
C ILE A 405 -8.16 -31.75 7.19
N VAL A 406 -7.98 -31.41 5.91
CA VAL A 406 -6.89 -31.91 5.07
C VAL A 406 -5.99 -30.74 4.67
N LEU A 407 -4.72 -30.79 5.09
CA LEU A 407 -3.68 -29.83 4.71
C LEU A 407 -2.91 -30.34 3.48
N GLY A 408 -3.09 -29.67 2.34
CA GLY A 408 -2.33 -29.86 1.12
C GLY A 408 -1.22 -28.82 0.97
N SER A 409 -0.27 -28.78 1.91
CA SER A 409 0.76 -27.72 2.01
C SER A 409 1.57 -27.51 0.72
N GLY A 410 1.94 -28.57 0.01
CA GLY A 410 2.65 -28.49 -1.28
C GLY A 410 1.84 -27.87 -2.42
N ASN A 411 0.50 -27.82 -2.30
CA ASN A 411 -0.42 -27.13 -3.20
C ASN A 411 -1.00 -25.85 -2.57
N ARG A 412 -0.54 -25.47 -1.37
CA ARG A 412 -1.09 -24.38 -0.53
C ARG A 412 -2.62 -24.39 -0.45
N GLN A 413 -3.18 -25.55 -0.10
CA GLN A 413 -4.62 -25.78 0.02
C GLN A 413 -5.00 -26.36 1.38
N ILE A 414 -6.16 -25.96 1.90
CA ILE A 414 -6.81 -26.55 3.08
C ILE A 414 -8.24 -26.93 2.71
N THR A 415 -8.67 -28.13 3.11
CA THR A 415 -10.02 -28.63 2.87
C THR A 415 -10.68 -28.98 4.19
N PHE A 416 -11.84 -28.39 4.45
CA PHE A 416 -12.67 -28.66 5.62
C PHE A 416 -13.81 -29.60 5.22
N ASN A 417 -13.90 -30.78 5.84
CA ASN A 417 -14.92 -31.78 5.54
C ASN A 417 -15.90 -31.90 6.72
N ASN A 418 -16.88 -30.98 6.82
CA ASN A 418 -17.80 -30.89 7.95
C ASN A 418 -17.05 -30.64 9.29
N THR A 419 -16.11 -29.68 9.25
CA THR A 419 -15.26 -29.36 10.42
C THR A 419 -16.03 -28.44 11.37
N MET A 420 -16.26 -28.90 12.60
CA MET A 420 -17.01 -28.14 13.60
C MET A 420 -16.10 -27.25 14.45
N LEU A 421 -16.38 -25.94 14.49
CA LEU A 421 -15.78 -24.98 15.40
C LEU A 421 -16.79 -24.66 16.51
N ALA A 422 -16.34 -24.64 17.77
CA ALA A 422 -17.16 -24.25 18.91
C ALA A 422 -17.25 -22.72 18.99
N ALA A 423 -18.40 -22.18 19.41
CA ALA A 423 -18.47 -20.77 19.81
C ALA A 423 -17.57 -20.53 21.03
N ASP A 424 -16.83 -19.43 21.03
CA ASP A 424 -16.06 -19.02 22.21
C ASP A 424 -16.99 -18.63 23.38
N SER A 425 -16.53 -18.84 24.60
CA SER A 425 -17.30 -18.61 25.84
C SER A 425 -17.19 -17.19 26.40
N ASP A 426 -16.52 -16.28 25.70
CA ASP A 426 -16.41 -14.87 26.08
C ASP A 426 -17.79 -14.18 26.17
N SER A 427 -17.96 -13.33 27.18
CA SER A 427 -19.12 -12.47 27.38
C SER A 427 -19.38 -11.46 26.25
N GLU A 428 -18.37 -11.11 25.46
CA GLU A 428 -18.51 -10.23 24.29
C GLU A 428 -18.89 -10.98 23.00
N ASN A 429 -18.87 -12.32 23.03
CA ASN A 429 -19.24 -13.15 21.89
C ASN A 429 -20.78 -13.33 21.79
N ALA A 430 -21.36 -12.97 20.64
CA ALA A 430 -22.79 -13.11 20.37
C ALA A 430 -23.18 -14.46 19.74
N ALA A 431 -22.22 -15.37 19.52
CA ALA A 431 -22.45 -16.68 18.92
C ALA A 431 -23.32 -17.60 19.80
N ALA A 432 -24.40 -18.14 19.22
CA ALA A 432 -25.38 -18.94 19.96
C ALA A 432 -25.09 -20.46 19.96
N GLY A 433 -24.07 -20.92 19.23
CA GLY A 433 -23.68 -22.34 19.20
C GLY A 433 -22.57 -22.63 18.18
N ALA A 434 -22.19 -23.90 18.05
CA ALA A 434 -21.15 -24.31 17.11
C ALA A 434 -21.54 -24.09 15.64
N ILE A 435 -20.53 -23.90 14.79
CA ILE A 435 -20.66 -23.83 13.33
C ILE A 435 -19.87 -24.95 12.66
N GLU A 436 -20.26 -25.30 11.44
CA GLU A 436 -19.69 -26.37 10.62
C GLU A 436 -19.18 -25.76 9.30
N LEU A 437 -17.91 -26.04 9.00
CA LEU A 437 -17.22 -25.59 7.79
C LEU A 437 -17.11 -26.73 6.77
N MET A 438 -17.51 -26.46 5.53
CA MET A 438 -17.38 -27.40 4.41
C MET A 438 -16.89 -26.68 3.15
N GLY A 439 -15.75 -27.08 2.60
CA GLY A 439 -15.19 -26.48 1.37
C GLY A 439 -13.68 -26.52 1.32
N SER A 440 -13.06 -25.66 0.52
CA SER A 440 -11.59 -25.54 0.45
C SER A 440 -11.14 -24.12 0.18
N LEU A 441 -10.01 -23.73 0.78
CA LEU A 441 -9.34 -22.46 0.55
C LEU A 441 -7.87 -22.65 0.15
N ASN A 442 -7.31 -21.68 -0.57
CA ASN A 442 -5.94 -21.71 -1.08
C ASN A 442 -5.13 -20.45 -0.68
N TRP A 443 -3.80 -20.56 -0.64
CA TRP A 443 -2.85 -19.47 -0.32
C TRP A 443 -1.52 -19.54 -1.09
#